data_AF-A0A968PKA7-F1
#
_entry.id   AF-A0A968PKA7-F1
#
_cell.length_a   1.000
_cell.length_b   1.000
_cell.length_c   1.000
_cell.angle_alpha   90.00
_cell.angle_beta   90.00
_cell.angle_gamma   90.00
#
_symmetry.space_group_name_H-M   'P 1'
#
loop_
_entity.id
_entity.type
_entity.pdbx_description
1 polymer ?
#
loop_
_entity_poly.entity_id
_entity_poly.type
_entity_poly.pdbx_seq_one_letter_code
_entity_poly.pdbx_strand_id
1 'polypeptide(L)'
;MCSDGVIQDGEQCDDGNVTTSDDCPACQLAYCGDGYVRQGVEFCDDGDMDSNDGCTYPECRHNLCGDGFLYEGIEECDDGNLEPGDE
;
A
#
# COMPACT_ATOMS: atom_id res chain seq x y z
N MET A 1 -22.57 10.16 -3.87
CA MET A 1 -21.64 11.30 -3.92
C MET A 1 -20.70 10.92 -2.83
N CYS A 2 -19.43 10.70 -3.15
CA CYS A 2 -18.58 10.08 -2.15
C CYS A 2 -18.49 10.91 -0.87
N SER A 3 -18.58 10.24 0.28
CA SER A 3 -18.52 10.80 1.64
C SER A 3 -19.85 11.33 2.19
N ASP A 4 -21.01 10.90 1.66
CA ASP A 4 -22.32 11.32 2.18
C ASP A 4 -22.95 10.32 3.18
N GLY A 5 -22.24 9.22 3.46
CA GLY A 5 -22.63 8.16 4.38
C GLY A 5 -23.65 7.21 3.79
N VAL A 6 -23.93 7.27 2.49
CA VAL A 6 -24.92 6.44 1.81
C VAL A 6 -24.33 5.88 0.51
N ILE A 7 -24.13 4.56 0.48
CA ILE A 7 -23.69 3.85 -0.73
C ILE A 7 -24.67 4.08 -1.88
N GLN A 8 -24.16 4.63 -2.98
CA GLN A 8 -24.88 4.87 -4.23
C GLN A 8 -24.35 4.01 -5.38
N ASP A 9 -25.02 4.09 -6.53
CA ASP A 9 -24.65 3.34 -7.72
C ASP A 9 -23.26 3.79 -8.21
N GLY A 10 -22.30 2.86 -8.25
CA GLY A 10 -20.90 3.12 -8.58
C GLY A 10 -19.94 3.21 -7.39
N GLU A 11 -20.45 3.27 -6.16
CA GLU A 11 -19.65 3.24 -4.93
C GLU A 11 -19.59 1.81 -4.38
N GLN A 12 -18.40 1.34 -4.00
CA GLN A 12 -18.26 0.04 -3.31
C GLN A 12 -18.43 0.19 -1.80
N CYS A 13 -18.20 1.39 -1.28
CA CYS A 13 -18.35 1.76 0.12
C CYS A 13 -18.63 3.28 0.21
N ASP A 14 -19.18 3.73 1.34
CA ASP A 14 -19.24 5.14 1.74
C ASP A 14 -19.32 5.18 3.28
N ASP A 15 -18.30 5.73 3.92
CA ASP A 15 -18.18 5.81 5.37
C ASP A 15 -18.51 7.22 5.93
N GLY A 16 -19.02 8.10 5.06
CA GLY A 16 -19.46 9.45 5.42
C GLY A 16 -18.33 10.42 5.75
N ASN A 17 -17.10 10.13 5.36
CA ASN A 17 -15.97 11.00 5.61
C ASN A 17 -15.02 11.11 4.39
N VAL A 18 -14.11 12.09 4.42
CA VAL A 18 -13.20 12.41 3.29
C VAL A 18 -11.78 11.86 3.49
N THR A 19 -11.58 11.03 4.51
CA THR A 19 -10.32 10.35 4.78
C THR A 19 -10.12 9.28 3.73
N THR A 20 -8.89 9.15 3.27
CA THR A 20 -8.51 8.11 2.30
C THR A 20 -7.53 7.12 2.91
N SER A 21 -7.24 7.22 4.20
CA SER A 21 -6.32 6.34 4.90
C SER A 21 -7.04 5.32 5.78
N ASP A 22 -8.28 5.01 5.44
CA ASP A 22 -9.15 4.05 6.10
C ASP A 22 -9.58 2.95 5.11
N ASP A 23 -10.66 2.24 5.41
CA ASP A 23 -11.14 1.12 4.59
C ASP A 23 -11.92 1.56 3.33
N CYS A 24 -12.20 2.86 3.15
CA CYS A 24 -13.03 3.38 2.07
C CYS A 24 -12.44 4.58 1.29
N PRO A 25 -11.21 4.49 0.79
CA PRO A 25 -10.64 5.54 -0.03
C PRO A 25 -11.42 5.73 -1.33
N ALA A 26 -11.79 6.98 -1.63
CA ALA A 26 -12.43 7.36 -2.89
C ALA A 26 -13.67 6.49 -3.25
N CYS A 27 -14.41 6.03 -2.24
CA CYS A 27 -15.59 5.18 -2.39
C CYS A 27 -15.34 3.82 -3.06
N GLN A 28 -14.08 3.36 -3.03
CA GLN A 28 -13.69 1.99 -3.31
C GLN A 28 -13.19 1.35 -2.02
N LEU A 29 -13.30 0.02 -1.92
CA LEU A 29 -12.73 -0.68 -0.77
C LEU A 29 -11.21 -0.59 -0.81
N ALA A 30 -10.59 -0.29 0.34
CA ALA A 30 -9.13 -0.20 0.42
C ALA A 30 -8.45 -1.54 0.08
N TYR A 31 -7.41 -1.50 -0.74
CA TYR A 31 -6.54 -2.64 -1.00
C TYR A 31 -5.13 -2.19 -1.39
N CYS A 32 -4.14 -3.03 -1.08
CA CYS A 32 -2.76 -2.78 -1.48
C CYS A 32 -2.62 -2.61 -3.00
N GLY A 33 -2.10 -1.48 -3.45
CA GLY A 33 -2.02 -1.10 -4.86
C GLY A 33 -3.17 -0.25 -5.36
N ASP A 34 -3.98 0.33 -4.47
CA ASP A 34 -5.08 1.24 -4.83
C ASP A 34 -4.66 2.73 -4.87
N GLY A 35 -3.43 3.02 -4.45
CA GLY A 35 -2.83 4.35 -4.38
C GLY A 35 -3.05 5.05 -3.03
N TYR A 36 -3.61 4.37 -2.04
CA TYR A 36 -3.98 4.93 -0.75
C TYR A 36 -3.51 4.05 0.42
N VAL A 37 -2.58 4.58 1.21
CA VAL A 37 -2.11 3.86 2.41
C VAL A 37 -3.17 3.83 3.50
N ARG A 38 -3.71 2.65 3.80
CA ARG A 38 -4.59 2.43 4.94
C ARG A 38 -3.82 2.41 6.26
N GLN A 39 -4.03 3.44 7.08
CA GLN A 39 -3.31 3.62 8.34
C GLN A 39 -3.53 2.45 9.30
N GLY A 40 -2.42 1.90 9.80
CA GLY A 40 -2.43 0.80 10.76
C GLY A 40 -2.65 -0.58 10.13
N VAL A 41 -2.81 -0.66 8.80
CA VAL A 41 -2.90 -1.94 8.07
C VAL A 41 -1.81 -2.05 7.02
N GLU A 42 -1.59 -0.99 6.24
CA GLU A 42 -0.59 -0.93 5.16
C GLU A 42 0.58 -0.05 5.60
N PHE A 43 1.80 -0.46 5.25
CA PHE A 43 3.01 0.32 5.53
C PHE A 43 3.40 1.22 4.35
N CYS A 44 3.09 0.79 3.13
CA CYS A 44 3.25 1.52 1.89
C CYS A 44 2.08 1.22 0.96
N ASP A 45 1.96 1.99 -0.12
CA ASP A 45 1.13 1.74 -1.30
C ASP A 45 1.68 2.64 -2.42
N ASP A 46 2.16 2.05 -3.50
CA ASP A 46 2.68 2.74 -4.70
C ASP A 46 1.66 2.83 -5.83
N GLY A 47 0.45 2.31 -5.62
CA GLY A 47 -0.66 2.41 -6.55
C GLY A 47 -0.66 1.39 -7.68
N ASP A 48 0.14 0.33 -7.58
CA ASP A 48 0.02 -0.82 -8.47
C ASP A 48 0.23 -2.18 -7.77
N MET A 49 0.37 -3.25 -8.56
CA MET A 49 0.45 -4.62 -8.04
C MET A 49 1.84 -5.23 -8.29
N ASP A 50 2.85 -4.42 -8.60
CA ASP A 50 4.22 -4.85 -8.79
C ASP A 50 4.94 -4.87 -7.44
N SER A 51 5.29 -6.06 -6.94
CA SER A 51 6.04 -6.17 -5.68
C SER A 51 7.49 -5.63 -5.81
N ASN A 52 7.92 -5.30 -7.03
CA ASN A 52 9.24 -4.79 -7.34
C ASN A 52 9.15 -3.35 -7.86
N ASP A 53 8.52 -2.42 -7.15
CA ASP A 53 8.73 -0.99 -7.41
C ASP A 53 8.70 -0.03 -6.20
N GLY A 54 8.55 -0.54 -4.99
CA GLY A 54 8.67 0.26 -3.75
C GLY A 54 7.80 -0.26 -2.61
N CYS A 55 6.76 -1.01 -2.97
CA CYS A 55 5.85 -1.67 -2.07
C CYS A 55 5.57 -3.09 -2.55
N THR A 56 5.56 -4.03 -1.62
CA THR A 56 5.24 -5.42 -1.92
C THR A 56 3.74 -5.59 -2.07
N TYR A 57 3.30 -6.23 -3.15
CA TYR A 57 1.92 -6.70 -3.29
C TYR A 57 1.81 -8.21 -3.01
N PRO A 58 0.74 -8.71 -2.34
CA PRO A 58 -0.38 -7.98 -1.74
C PRO A 58 -0.16 -7.53 -0.28
N GLU A 59 1.03 -7.69 0.29
CA GLU A 59 1.28 -7.49 1.72
C GLU A 59 1.46 -6.02 2.15
N CYS A 60 1.62 -5.10 1.20
CA CYS A 60 1.86 -3.67 1.40
C CYS A 60 2.95 -3.35 2.43
N ARG A 61 4.09 -4.01 2.25
CA ARG A 61 5.32 -3.78 3.01
C ARG A 61 6.36 -3.18 2.11
N HIS A 62 7.20 -2.31 2.66
CA HIS A 62 8.35 -1.81 1.93
C HIS A 62 9.24 -2.98 1.52
N ASN A 63 9.67 -2.98 0.26
CA ASN A 63 10.85 -3.72 -0.16
C ASN A 63 12.07 -2.95 0.37
N LEU A 64 12.49 -3.32 1.59
CA LEU A 64 13.68 -2.75 2.21
C LEU A 64 14.84 -3.69 1.99
N CYS A 65 15.94 -3.15 1.49
CA CYS A 65 17.25 -3.77 1.59
C CYS A 65 17.50 -4.27 3.02
N GLY A 66 17.68 -5.60 3.16
CA GLY A 66 17.87 -6.24 4.46
C GLY A 66 16.65 -6.91 5.09
N ASP A 67 15.51 -6.94 4.40
CA ASP A 67 14.31 -7.65 4.86
C ASP A 67 14.38 -9.18 4.63
N GLY A 68 15.47 -9.65 4.01
CA GLY A 68 15.74 -11.06 3.71
C GLY A 68 15.11 -11.55 2.41
N PHE A 69 14.55 -10.65 1.59
CA PHE A 69 14.11 -10.91 0.22
C PHE A 69 14.87 -9.96 -0.73
N LEU A 70 15.35 -10.52 -1.86
CA LEU A 70 15.99 -9.73 -2.92
C LEU A 70 14.99 -9.54 -4.08
N TYR A 71 14.47 -8.33 -4.24
CA TYR A 71 13.59 -7.96 -5.36
C TYR A 71 14.41 -7.44 -6.56
N GLU A 72 14.67 -8.32 -7.53
CA GLU A 72 15.50 -8.04 -8.72
C GLU A 72 14.99 -6.81 -9.50
N GLY A 73 15.79 -5.74 -9.53
CA GLY A 73 15.48 -4.50 -10.24
C GLY A 73 15.05 -3.32 -9.35
N ILE A 74 14.82 -3.55 -8.05
CA ILE A 74 14.55 -2.49 -7.05
C ILE A 74 15.54 -2.50 -5.91
N GLU A 75 15.87 -3.69 -5.42
CA GLU A 75 16.85 -3.85 -4.37
C GLU A 75 18.15 -4.31 -5.01
N GLU A 76 19.15 -3.44 -5.02
CA GLU A 76 20.53 -3.80 -5.36
C GLU A 76 21.26 -4.42 -4.16
N CYS A 77 20.67 -4.36 -2.96
CA CYS A 77 21.22 -4.87 -1.71
C CYS A 77 20.13 -5.63 -0.92
N ASP A 78 20.42 -6.89 -0.56
CA ASP A 78 19.76 -7.66 0.48
C ASP A 78 20.81 -8.63 1.03
N ASP A 79 21.52 -8.18 2.07
CA ASP A 79 22.52 -8.98 2.77
C ASP A 79 21.92 -9.75 3.97
N GLY A 80 20.59 -9.66 4.14
CA GLY A 80 19.83 -10.26 5.21
C GLY A 80 19.80 -9.47 6.52
N ASN A 81 20.18 -8.19 6.53
CA ASN A 81 20.03 -7.35 7.73
C ASN A 81 19.63 -5.89 7.44
N LEU A 82 18.90 -5.25 8.36
CA LEU A 82 18.32 -3.91 8.20
C LEU A 82 19.30 -2.75 8.44
N GLU A 83 20.62 -2.97 8.45
CA GLU A 83 21.60 -1.90 8.67
C GLU A 83 21.83 -1.11 7.36
N PRO A 84 21.53 0.19 7.32
CA PRO A 84 21.75 0.98 6.11
C PRO A 84 23.25 1.16 5.85
N GLY A 85 23.74 0.66 4.70
CA GLY A 85 25.09 0.94 4.20
C GLY A 85 26.20 0.01 4.70
N ASP A 86 25.88 -1.23 5.05
CA ASP A 86 26.86 -2.29 5.34
C ASP A 86 27.24 -3.15 4.11
N GLU A 87 26.85 -2.66 2.93
CA GLU A 87 27.34 -3.00 1.59
C GLU A 87 28.81 -2.62 1.33
#